data_AF-A0A954F8P6-F1
#
_entry.id   AF-A0A954F8P6-F1
#
_cell.length_a   1.000
_cell.length_b   1.000
_cell.length_c   1.000
_cell.angle_alpha   90.00
_cell.angle_beta   90.00
_cell.angle_gamma   90.00
#
_symmetry.space_group_name_H-M   'P 1'
#
loop_
_entity.id
_entity.type
_entity.pdbx_description
1 polymer ?
#
loop_
_entity_poly.entity_id
_entity_poly.type
_entity_poly.pdbx_seq_one_letter_code
_entity_poly.pdbx_strand_id
1 'polypeptide(L)'
;MRIGVPDVLIPSVRKIRDFYDVDRIQQYIPEGVYENLLHLFAGDPIDNLIRDVEEGRVESEDFHAQKRSANNRRGILELSGDDVLDEALLGDFAAWRVFLHPSQRILAEGDFSGPVKVTGGAGTGKTVAALHRVKHLSEQGEGLILFTTFTKSLTQSLEDDLRTLGANMTQVRVANLDALGNQLSREFGLVDGRLGLVEFTQKEGLALGIMENKIFEAGLQEQFSPQEMLKEYRDIILEYDCETESDYRHVARTGRGFRLGKIQRVQIWDIVQTYEAELHGLG
;
A
#
# COMPACT_ATOMS: atom_id res chain seq x y z
N MET A 1 13.33 37.60 7.93
CA MET A 1 13.50 38.37 6.69
C MET A 1 14.11 37.60 5.52
N ARG A 2 15.34 37.05 5.57
CA ARG A 2 16.04 36.55 4.36
C ARG A 2 15.49 35.25 3.74
N ILE A 3 14.72 34.45 4.48
CA ILE A 3 14.02 33.25 3.98
C ILE A 3 12.49 33.42 3.87
N GLY A 4 12.01 34.67 3.83
CA GLY A 4 10.59 34.98 3.62
C GLY A 4 9.69 35.03 4.87
N VAL A 5 10.20 34.68 6.07
CA VAL A 5 9.41 34.74 7.33
C VAL A 5 8.95 36.18 7.62
N PRO A 6 7.64 36.45 7.76
CA PRO A 6 7.10 37.75 8.15
C PRO A 6 7.55 38.17 9.56
N ASP A 7 7.88 39.45 9.76
CA ASP A 7 8.52 39.91 11.00
C ASP A 7 7.67 39.68 12.26
N VAL A 8 6.34 39.76 12.11
CA VAL A 8 5.37 39.52 13.17
C VAL A 8 5.41 38.08 13.70
N LEU A 9 5.85 37.12 12.86
CA LEU A 9 5.85 35.69 13.16
C LEU A 9 7.22 35.17 13.60
N ILE A 10 8.27 36.01 13.55
CA ILE A 10 9.64 35.66 13.99
C ILE A 10 9.70 35.15 15.44
N PRO A 11 9.02 35.75 16.43
CA PRO A 11 9.05 35.25 17.81
C PRO A 11 8.47 33.85 17.97
N SER A 12 7.52 33.47 17.12
CA SER A 12 6.89 32.14 17.12
C SER A 12 7.78 31.12 16.41
N VAL A 13 8.36 31.49 15.27
CA VAL A 13 9.30 30.63 14.51
C VAL A 13 10.56 30.29 15.33
N ARG A 14 11.06 31.24 16.13
CA ARG A 14 12.21 31.01 17.03
C ARG A 14 11.94 30.05 18.20
N LYS A 15 10.67 29.71 18.47
CA LYS A 15 10.28 28.78 19.54
C LYS A 15 10.09 27.34 19.06
N ILE A 16 10.07 27.11 17.75
CA ILE A 16 9.93 25.80 17.13
C ILE A 16 11.17 24.96 17.46
N ARG A 17 10.97 23.71 17.90
CA ARG A 17 12.06 22.80 18.25
C ARG A 17 12.13 21.55 17.38
N ASP A 18 11.03 21.18 16.73
CA ASP A 18 10.92 19.98 15.91
C ASP A 18 9.94 20.16 14.74
N PHE A 19 9.84 19.15 13.88
CA PHE A 19 8.95 19.15 12.71
C PHE A 19 7.46 19.28 13.07
N TYR A 20 7.03 18.73 14.22
CA TYR A 20 5.64 18.78 14.64
C TYR A 20 5.22 20.20 15.06
N ASP A 21 6.16 20.98 15.61
CA ASP A 21 5.96 22.39 15.89
C ASP A 21 5.80 23.23 14.60
N VAL A 22 6.43 22.82 13.49
CA VAL A 22 6.30 23.48 12.17
C VAL A 22 4.90 23.22 11.57
N ASP A 23 4.42 21.98 11.63
CA ASP A 23 3.08 21.61 11.14
C ASP A 23 1.96 22.41 11.86
N ARG A 24 2.11 22.65 13.17
CA ARG A 24 1.13 23.41 13.97
C ARG A 24 0.94 24.84 13.49
N ILE A 25 1.97 25.43 12.88
CA ILE A 25 1.94 26.81 12.42
C ILE A 25 1.76 26.94 10.90
N GLN A 26 1.67 25.83 10.17
CA GLN A 26 1.52 25.78 8.71
C GLN A 26 0.40 26.71 8.22
N GLN A 27 -0.75 26.70 8.89
CA GLN A 27 -1.92 27.52 8.55
C GLN A 27 -1.72 29.04 8.77
N TYR A 28 -0.67 29.45 9.48
CA TYR A 28 -0.41 30.85 9.85
C TYR A 28 0.81 31.45 9.14
N ILE A 29 1.53 30.66 8.34
CA ILE A 29 2.74 31.10 7.63
C ILE A 29 2.55 30.92 6.12
N PRO A 30 3.20 31.75 5.28
CA PRO A 30 3.22 31.52 3.84
C PRO A 30 3.86 30.16 3.51
N GLU A 31 3.36 29.51 2.47
CA GLU A 31 3.69 28.13 2.16
C GLU A 31 5.18 27.95 1.77
N GLY A 32 5.78 28.92 1.06
CA GLY A 32 7.23 28.92 0.82
C GLY A 32 8.08 29.15 2.08
N VAL A 33 7.51 29.75 3.13
CA VAL A 33 8.18 29.88 4.44
C VAL A 33 8.14 28.56 5.19
N TYR A 34 7.02 27.84 5.10
CA TYR A 34 6.88 26.50 5.66
C TYR A 34 7.90 25.54 5.04
N GLU A 35 8.02 25.51 3.71
CA GLU A 35 9.01 24.68 3.01
C GLU A 35 10.45 25.03 3.42
N ASN A 36 10.80 26.32 3.46
CA ASN A 36 12.14 26.75 3.88
C ASN A 36 12.46 26.33 5.33
N LEU A 37 11.47 26.30 6.22
CA LEU A 37 11.65 25.83 7.59
C LEU A 37 11.85 24.30 7.62
N LEU A 38 11.12 23.53 6.82
CA LEU A 38 11.33 22.08 6.71
C LEU A 38 12.74 21.74 6.21
N HIS A 39 13.21 22.41 5.17
CA HIS A 39 14.59 22.26 4.67
C HIS A 39 15.64 22.57 5.75
N LEU A 40 15.41 23.63 6.54
CA LEU A 40 16.30 23.98 7.64
C LEU A 40 16.36 22.89 8.74
N PHE A 41 15.23 22.24 9.03
CA PHE A 41 15.17 21.10 9.97
C PHE A 41 15.71 19.80 9.38
N ALA A 42 15.66 19.63 8.05
CA ALA A 42 16.27 18.51 7.33
C ALA A 42 17.81 18.60 7.29
N GLY A 43 18.40 19.69 7.77
CA GLY A 43 19.84 19.91 7.85
C GLY A 43 20.43 20.64 6.65
N ASP A 44 19.59 21.20 5.77
CA ASP A 44 20.07 21.96 4.62
C ASP A 44 20.76 23.27 5.08
N PRO A 45 21.90 23.65 4.47
CA PRO A 45 22.59 24.89 4.82
C PRO A 45 21.72 26.12 4.57
N ILE A 46 21.54 26.95 5.61
CA ILE A 46 20.72 28.19 5.54
C ILE A 46 21.17 29.14 4.43
N ASP A 47 22.45 29.14 4.08
CA ASP A 47 23.01 30.00 3.04
C ASP A 47 22.50 29.63 1.64
N ASN A 48 22.24 28.35 1.38
CA ASN A 48 21.63 27.91 0.11
C ASN A 48 20.18 28.38 0.02
N LEU A 49 19.42 28.24 1.11
CA LEU A 49 18.03 28.71 1.18
C LEU A 49 17.92 30.23 1.00
N ILE A 50 18.84 30.99 1.61
CA ILE A 50 18.91 32.45 1.45
C ILE A 50 19.21 32.82 0.00
N ARG A 51 20.18 32.15 -0.64
CA ARG A 51 20.51 32.38 -2.05
C ARG A 51 19.31 32.11 -2.94
N ASP A 52 18.64 30.97 -2.75
CA ASP A 52 17.51 30.60 -3.58
C ASP A 52 16.36 31.62 -3.42
N VAL A 53 16.10 32.10 -2.20
CA VAL A 53 15.06 33.12 -1.94
C VAL A 53 15.44 34.49 -2.50
N GLU A 54 16.72 34.86 -2.48
CA GLU A 54 17.20 36.14 -3.03
C GLU A 54 17.26 36.14 -4.56
N GLU A 55 17.62 35.03 -5.20
CA GLU A 55 17.57 34.85 -6.66
C GLU A 55 16.13 34.94 -7.22
N GLY A 56 15.12 34.71 -6.37
CA GLY A 56 13.70 34.78 -6.75
C GLY A 56 13.01 36.13 -6.52
N ARG A 57 13.71 37.16 -6.03
CA ARG A 57 13.14 38.50 -5.78
C ARG A 57 13.15 39.34 -7.08
N VAL A 58 11.96 39.73 -7.54
CA VAL A 58 11.80 40.72 -8.62
C VAL A 58 11.30 42.03 -8.00
N GLU A 59 12.04 43.13 -8.17
CA GLU A 59 11.55 44.48 -7.84
C GLU A 59 10.56 44.93 -8.93
N SER A 60 9.27 44.67 -8.73
CA SER A 60 8.21 45.16 -9.63
C SER A 60 6.94 45.48 -8.83
N GLU A 61 6.31 46.64 -9.10
CA GLU A 61 5.07 47.10 -8.44
C GLU A 61 3.79 46.47 -9.03
N ASP A 62 3.91 45.62 -10.05
CA ASP A 62 2.77 44.97 -10.70
C ASP A 62 2.40 43.64 -10.01
N PHE A 63 1.19 43.58 -9.45
CA PHE A 63 0.67 42.44 -8.68
C PHE A 63 0.66 41.13 -9.48
N HIS A 64 0.45 41.20 -10.80
CA HIS A 64 0.51 40.02 -11.66
C HIS A 64 1.94 39.59 -11.99
N ALA A 65 2.90 40.51 -12.01
CA ALA A 65 4.32 40.19 -12.17
C ALA A 65 4.92 39.58 -10.89
N GLN A 66 4.51 40.07 -9.71
CA GLN A 66 4.92 39.51 -8.42
C GLN A 66 4.48 38.05 -8.23
N LYS A 67 3.27 37.70 -8.71
CA LYS A 67 2.73 36.32 -8.68
C LYS A 67 3.52 35.32 -9.53
N ARG A 68 4.28 35.79 -10.52
CA ARG A 68 5.14 34.97 -11.39
C ARG A 68 6.59 34.87 -10.91
N SER A 69 6.95 35.63 -9.88
CA SER A 69 8.30 35.59 -9.31
C SER A 69 8.59 34.22 -8.70
N ALA A 70 9.85 33.76 -8.82
CA ALA A 70 10.27 32.42 -8.40
C ALA A 70 10.11 32.17 -6.88
N ASN A 71 9.91 33.24 -6.09
CA ASN A 71 9.58 33.13 -4.67
C ASN A 71 8.13 32.72 -4.38
N ASN A 72 7.18 33.05 -5.27
CA ASN A 72 5.77 32.67 -5.09
C ASN A 72 5.43 31.28 -5.67
N ARG A 73 6.45 30.57 -6.20
CA ARG A 73 6.35 29.17 -6.65
C ARG A 73 6.83 28.16 -5.61
N ARG A 74 7.29 28.63 -4.45
CA ARG A 74 7.61 27.77 -3.31
C ARG A 74 6.40 27.76 -2.39
N GLY A 75 5.81 26.59 -2.22
CA GLY A 75 4.64 26.41 -1.42
C GLY A 75 3.61 25.47 -2.03
N ILE A 76 2.98 25.86 -3.13
CA ILE A 76 1.83 25.10 -3.65
C ILE A 76 2.38 23.88 -4.41
N LEU A 77 2.15 22.64 -3.93
CA LEU A 77 2.20 21.48 -4.83
C LEU A 77 0.91 21.42 -5.67
N GLU A 78 0.59 22.52 -6.34
CA GLU A 78 -0.27 22.52 -7.51
C GLU A 78 0.59 21.92 -8.60
N LEU A 79 0.20 20.73 -9.04
CA LEU A 79 0.79 20.07 -10.19
C LEU A 79 0.50 20.92 -11.44
N SER A 80 1.32 21.95 -11.65
CA SER A 80 1.42 22.73 -12.88
C SER A 80 2.34 21.94 -13.80
N GLY A 81 1.77 20.93 -14.47
CA GLY A 81 2.49 19.92 -15.21
C GLY A 81 2.68 20.25 -16.68
N ASP A 82 3.39 21.32 -17.03
CA ASP A 82 3.57 21.66 -18.45
C ASP A 82 5.01 21.39 -18.96
N ASP A 83 6.07 21.94 -18.38
CA ASP A 83 7.38 21.90 -19.06
C ASP A 83 8.10 20.52 -19.05
N VAL A 84 8.00 19.74 -17.95
CA VAL A 84 8.61 18.38 -17.86
C VAL A 84 7.68 17.31 -18.43
N LEU A 85 6.38 17.60 -18.42
CA LEU A 85 5.37 16.75 -19.04
C LEU A 85 5.53 16.78 -20.56
N ASP A 86 5.83 17.94 -21.14
CA ASP A 86 6.09 18.12 -22.57
C ASP A 86 7.32 17.31 -23.04
N GLU A 87 8.40 17.28 -22.26
CA GLU A 87 9.60 16.50 -22.61
C GLU A 87 9.35 14.98 -22.53
N ALA A 88 8.50 14.53 -21.61
CA ALA A 88 8.05 13.15 -21.50
C ALA A 88 6.98 12.76 -22.55
N LEU A 89 6.13 13.71 -22.96
CA LEU A 89 5.11 13.55 -24.02
C LEU A 89 5.73 13.52 -25.43
N LEU A 90 6.90 14.15 -25.61
CA LEU A 90 7.69 14.11 -26.84
C LEU A 90 8.56 12.84 -26.97
N GLY A 91 8.62 12.00 -25.92
CA GLY A 91 9.39 10.74 -25.87
C GLY A 91 8.61 9.49 -26.29
N ASP A 92 9.28 8.33 -26.25
CA ASP A 92 8.68 7.02 -26.47
C ASP A 92 7.59 6.75 -25.40
N PHE A 93 6.42 6.27 -25.80
CA PHE A 93 5.26 6.03 -24.91
C PHE A 93 5.60 5.14 -23.71
N ALA A 94 6.60 4.26 -23.87
CA ALA A 94 7.15 3.45 -22.79
C ALA A 94 7.80 4.27 -21.66
N ALA A 95 8.46 5.39 -21.98
CA ALA A 95 9.10 6.26 -20.99
C ALA A 95 8.07 7.02 -20.13
N TRP A 96 6.94 7.39 -20.73
CA TRP A 96 5.85 8.06 -20.01
C TRP A 96 5.19 7.13 -18.98
N ARG A 97 5.03 5.85 -19.32
CA ARG A 97 4.41 4.84 -18.43
C ARG A 97 5.16 4.65 -17.10
N VAL A 98 6.46 4.94 -17.09
CA VAL A 98 7.34 4.78 -15.94
C VAL A 98 7.86 6.10 -15.40
N PHE A 99 7.27 7.24 -15.77
CA PHE A 99 7.73 8.55 -15.30
C PHE A 99 7.50 8.74 -13.79
N LEU A 100 8.60 8.96 -13.05
CA LEU A 100 8.55 9.25 -11.61
C LEU A 100 8.49 10.77 -11.38
N HIS A 101 7.41 11.25 -10.77
CA HIS A 101 7.32 12.66 -10.39
C HIS A 101 8.36 12.97 -9.28
N PRO A 102 9.02 14.15 -9.29
CA PRO A 102 10.04 14.50 -8.28
C PRO A 102 9.58 14.33 -6.83
N SER A 103 8.32 14.64 -6.51
CA SER A 103 7.77 14.46 -5.15
C SER A 103 7.69 12.99 -4.70
N GLN A 104 7.75 12.03 -5.61
CA GLN A 104 7.74 10.59 -5.33
C GLN A 104 9.16 10.02 -5.12
N ARG A 105 10.23 10.79 -5.39
CA ARG A 105 11.61 10.32 -5.21
C ARG A 105 11.91 9.90 -3.79
N ILE A 106 11.36 10.60 -2.79
CA ILE A 106 11.52 10.22 -1.38
C ILE A 106 11.01 8.79 -1.13
N LEU A 107 9.92 8.38 -1.80
CA LEU A 107 9.39 7.01 -1.68
C LEU A 107 10.22 6.01 -2.50
N ALA A 108 10.70 6.41 -3.67
CA ALA A 108 11.49 5.54 -4.54
C ALA A 108 12.90 5.27 -3.97
N GLU A 109 13.62 6.31 -3.57
CA GLU A 109 15.05 6.31 -3.28
C GLU A 109 15.35 6.47 -1.78
N GLY A 110 14.34 6.70 -0.93
CA GLY A 110 14.55 6.91 0.50
C GLY A 110 15.00 5.64 1.24
N ASP A 111 15.86 5.83 2.24
CA ASP A 111 16.23 4.79 3.20
C ASP A 111 15.18 4.70 4.32
N PHE A 112 14.65 3.50 4.53
CA PHE A 112 13.65 3.26 5.57
C PHE A 112 14.11 2.14 6.49
N SER A 113 14.15 2.41 7.81
CA SER A 113 14.59 1.45 8.82
C SER A 113 13.55 0.38 9.16
N GLY A 114 12.44 0.28 8.41
CA GLY A 114 11.34 -0.62 8.72
C GLY A 114 10.20 -0.57 7.69
N PRO A 115 9.07 -1.24 7.98
CA PRO A 115 7.93 -1.32 7.06
C PRO A 115 7.36 0.06 6.73
N VAL A 116 7.06 0.29 5.44
CA VAL A 116 6.47 1.53 4.96
C VAL A 116 5.13 1.24 4.29
N LYS A 117 4.13 2.06 4.62
CA LYS A 117 2.82 2.06 3.97
C LYS A 117 2.67 3.32 3.13
N VAL A 118 2.38 3.13 1.84
CA VAL A 118 2.11 4.22 0.91
C VAL A 118 0.62 4.27 0.60
N THR A 119 0.01 5.43 0.79
CA THR A 119 -1.41 5.69 0.49
C THR A 119 -1.55 6.84 -0.49
N GLY A 120 -2.53 6.77 -1.39
CA GLY A 120 -2.79 7.83 -2.36
C GLY A 120 -4.00 7.49 -3.22
N GLY A 121 -4.69 8.50 -3.74
CA GLY A 121 -5.87 8.35 -4.60
C GLY A 121 -5.58 7.58 -5.89
N ALA A 122 -6.61 7.19 -6.64
CA ALA A 122 -6.43 6.58 -7.96
C ALA A 122 -5.60 7.53 -8.87
N GLY A 123 -4.75 6.97 -9.74
CA GLY A 123 -3.93 7.76 -10.68
C GLY A 123 -2.73 8.50 -10.09
N THR A 124 -2.50 8.47 -8.77
CA THR A 124 -1.38 9.19 -8.10
C THR A 124 0.01 8.55 -8.28
N GLY A 125 0.21 7.67 -9.27
CA GLY A 125 1.53 7.11 -9.59
C GLY A 125 2.15 6.18 -8.52
N LYS A 126 1.39 5.65 -7.55
CA LYS A 126 1.89 4.71 -6.52
C LYS A 126 2.65 3.53 -7.11
N THR A 127 2.13 2.94 -8.19
CA THR A 127 2.76 1.83 -8.88
C THR A 127 4.10 2.25 -9.49
N VAL A 128 4.18 3.46 -10.05
CA VAL A 128 5.43 3.99 -10.62
C VAL A 128 6.46 4.22 -9.53
N ALA A 129 6.08 4.81 -8.39
CA ALA A 129 6.97 4.95 -7.24
C ALA A 129 7.49 3.59 -6.74
N ALA A 130 6.64 2.56 -6.70
CA ALA A 130 7.05 1.21 -6.34
C ALA A 130 8.03 0.59 -7.34
N LEU A 131 7.80 0.76 -8.65
CA LEU A 131 8.71 0.30 -9.71
C LEU A 131 10.10 0.93 -9.58
N HIS A 132 10.16 2.24 -9.35
CA HIS A 132 11.43 2.94 -9.14
C HIS A 132 12.11 2.52 -7.85
N ARG A 133 11.35 2.23 -6.78
CA ARG A 133 11.93 1.66 -5.57
C ARG A 133 12.57 0.29 -5.82
N VAL A 134 11.88 -0.59 -6.55
CA VAL A 134 12.42 -1.90 -6.90
C VAL A 134 13.69 -1.75 -7.74
N LYS A 135 13.70 -0.84 -8.72
CA LYS A 135 14.91 -0.50 -9.48
C LYS A 135 16.04 -0.08 -8.55
N HIS A 136 15.81 0.94 -7.72
CA HIS A 136 16.80 1.49 -6.81
C HIS A 136 17.41 0.41 -5.90
N LEU A 137 16.56 -0.38 -5.24
CA LEU A 137 17.02 -1.48 -4.36
C LEU A 137 17.80 -2.57 -5.13
N SER A 138 17.40 -2.86 -6.38
CA SER A 138 18.09 -3.85 -7.23
C SER A 138 19.48 -3.38 -7.69
N GLU A 139 19.73 -2.07 -7.70
CA GLU A 139 21.03 -1.49 -8.03
C GLU A 139 21.97 -1.46 -6.82
N GLN A 140 21.43 -1.29 -5.61
CA GLN A 140 22.23 -1.36 -4.37
C GLN A 140 22.73 -2.78 -4.06
N GLY A 141 22.05 -3.80 -4.58
CA GLY A 141 22.49 -5.19 -4.45
C GLY A 141 22.25 -5.81 -3.08
N GLU A 142 21.36 -5.23 -2.27
CA GLU A 142 21.14 -5.59 -0.86
C GLU A 142 20.39 -6.91 -0.63
N GLY A 143 19.95 -7.59 -1.69
CA GLY A 143 19.31 -8.90 -1.59
C GLY A 143 18.36 -9.22 -2.73
N LEU A 144 17.56 -10.27 -2.53
CA LEU A 144 16.48 -10.62 -3.45
C LEU A 144 15.22 -9.79 -3.12
N ILE A 145 14.60 -9.24 -4.16
CA ILE A 145 13.43 -8.38 -4.09
C ILE A 145 12.22 -9.16 -4.62
N LEU A 146 11.18 -9.26 -3.80
CA LEU A 146 9.89 -9.82 -4.20
C LEU A 146 8.89 -8.68 -4.42
N PHE A 147 8.33 -8.58 -5.63
CA PHE A 147 7.24 -7.66 -5.95
C PHE A 147 5.96 -8.45 -6.27
N THR A 148 4.99 -8.43 -5.35
CA THR A 148 3.70 -9.11 -5.54
C THR A 148 2.59 -8.19 -6.03
N THR A 149 1.69 -8.74 -6.84
CA THR A 149 0.45 -8.08 -7.28
C THR A 149 -0.73 -9.07 -7.37
N PHE A 150 -1.95 -8.56 -7.59
CA PHE A 150 -3.18 -9.37 -7.56
C PHE A 150 -3.53 -10.05 -8.89
N THR A 151 -3.07 -9.55 -10.03
CA THR A 151 -3.47 -10.12 -11.34
C THR A 151 -2.25 -10.57 -12.14
N LYS A 152 -2.39 -11.70 -12.86
CA LYS A 152 -1.33 -12.25 -13.71
C LYS A 152 -0.92 -11.30 -14.85
N SER A 153 -1.89 -10.61 -15.44
CA SER A 153 -1.62 -9.62 -16.50
C SER A 153 -0.79 -8.45 -15.99
N LEU A 154 -1.03 -8.00 -14.76
CA LEU A 154 -0.26 -6.94 -14.15
C LEU A 154 1.16 -7.41 -13.80
N THR A 155 1.35 -8.66 -13.39
CA THR A 155 2.71 -9.24 -13.19
C THR A 155 3.56 -9.06 -14.46
N GLN A 156 3.08 -9.48 -15.62
CA GLN A 156 3.82 -9.34 -16.88
C GLN A 156 4.11 -7.88 -17.21
N SER A 157 3.09 -7.02 -17.10
CA SER A 157 3.24 -5.59 -17.37
C SER A 157 4.30 -4.93 -16.49
N LEU A 158 4.35 -5.29 -15.20
CA LEU A 158 5.31 -4.74 -14.24
C LEU A 158 6.74 -5.24 -14.53
N GLU A 159 6.91 -6.49 -14.95
CA GLU A 159 8.22 -6.98 -15.38
C GLU A 159 8.75 -6.19 -16.58
N ASP A 160 7.90 -5.92 -17.56
CA ASP A 160 8.29 -5.16 -18.75
C ASP A 160 8.62 -3.70 -18.40
N ASP A 161 7.88 -3.10 -17.44
CA ASP A 161 8.21 -1.78 -16.90
C ASP A 161 9.56 -1.76 -16.18
N LEU A 162 9.85 -2.77 -15.35
CA LEU A 162 11.13 -2.89 -14.65
C LEU A 162 12.30 -3.08 -15.62
N ARG A 163 12.12 -3.89 -16.67
CA ARG A 163 13.12 -4.04 -17.74
C ARG A 163 13.35 -2.72 -18.47
N THR A 164 12.28 -2.00 -18.79
CA THR A 164 12.36 -0.68 -19.44
C THR A 164 13.09 0.34 -18.56
N LEU A 165 12.87 0.29 -17.25
CA LEU A 165 13.55 1.13 -16.26
C LEU A 165 15.03 0.76 -16.04
N GLY A 166 15.48 -0.39 -16.56
CA GLY A 166 16.84 -0.89 -16.37
C GLY A 166 17.09 -1.52 -15.01
N ALA A 167 16.05 -2.00 -14.32
CA ALA A 167 16.22 -2.69 -13.04
C ALA A 167 17.04 -3.99 -13.21
N ASN A 168 17.80 -4.35 -12.18
CA ASN A 168 18.56 -5.59 -12.18
C ASN A 168 17.64 -6.80 -11.93
N MET A 169 17.10 -7.35 -13.01
CA MET A 169 16.14 -8.47 -12.95
C MET A 169 16.71 -9.77 -12.36
N THR A 170 18.04 -9.89 -12.18
CA THR A 170 18.62 -11.08 -11.50
C THR A 170 18.29 -11.13 -10.02
N GLN A 171 17.96 -9.98 -9.42
CA GLN A 171 17.58 -9.86 -8.02
C GLN A 171 16.07 -9.72 -7.81
N VAL A 172 15.30 -9.50 -8.87
CA VAL A 172 13.87 -9.16 -8.77
C VAL A 172 13.01 -10.33 -9.21
N ARG A 173 12.09 -10.74 -8.34
CA ARG A 173 11.00 -11.66 -8.66
C ARG A 173 9.68 -10.90 -8.60
N VAL A 174 9.02 -10.77 -9.75
CA VAL A 174 7.62 -10.28 -9.80
C VAL A 174 6.70 -11.49 -9.75
N ALA A 175 5.68 -11.47 -8.89
CA ALA A 175 4.79 -12.61 -8.72
C ALA A 175 3.34 -12.18 -8.52
N ASN A 176 2.42 -13.05 -8.93
CA ASN A 176 1.05 -12.98 -8.45
C ASN A 176 1.00 -13.56 -7.02
N LEU A 177 0.31 -12.86 -6.11
CA LEU A 177 0.29 -13.24 -4.70
C LEU A 177 -0.27 -14.66 -4.48
N ASP A 178 -1.42 -14.97 -5.08
CA ASP A 178 -2.07 -16.28 -4.91
C ASP A 178 -1.26 -17.41 -5.54
N ALA A 179 -0.72 -17.18 -6.73
CA ALA A 179 0.14 -18.14 -7.41
C ALA A 179 1.42 -18.42 -6.61
N LEU A 180 2.02 -17.39 -6.02
CA LEU A 180 3.20 -17.52 -5.16
C LEU A 180 2.86 -18.31 -3.89
N GLY A 181 1.76 -17.97 -3.22
CA GLY A 181 1.28 -18.70 -2.05
C GLY A 181 1.10 -20.19 -2.37
N ASN A 182 0.37 -20.51 -3.44
CA ASN A 182 0.17 -21.87 -3.90
C ASN A 182 1.47 -22.61 -4.21
N GLN A 183 2.43 -21.94 -4.84
CA GLN A 183 3.73 -22.54 -5.13
C GLN A 183 4.48 -22.87 -3.85
N LEU A 184 4.66 -21.88 -2.95
CA LEU A 184 5.42 -22.06 -1.71
C LEU A 184 4.77 -23.10 -0.81
N SER A 185 3.44 -23.09 -0.74
CA SER A 185 2.64 -24.09 -0.02
C SER A 185 2.93 -25.53 -0.46
N ARG A 186 3.05 -25.76 -1.77
CA ARG A 186 3.41 -27.08 -2.32
C ARG A 186 4.88 -27.40 -2.13
N GLU A 187 5.75 -26.42 -2.36
CA GLU A 187 7.21 -26.56 -2.27
C GLU A 187 7.66 -26.95 -0.85
N PHE A 188 7.08 -26.31 0.16
CA PHE A 188 7.38 -26.59 1.56
C PHE A 188 6.50 -27.68 2.18
N GLY A 189 5.61 -28.30 1.39
CA GLY A 189 4.69 -29.32 1.89
C GLY A 189 3.76 -28.81 3.01
N LEU A 190 3.55 -27.50 3.09
CA LEU A 190 2.65 -26.86 4.06
C LEU A 190 1.20 -27.22 3.79
N VAL A 191 0.91 -27.46 2.52
CA VAL A 191 -0.38 -27.90 2.05
C VAL A 191 -0.14 -29.27 1.44
N ASP A 192 -0.43 -30.30 2.23
CA ASP A 192 -0.70 -31.62 1.69
C ASP A 192 -1.73 -31.40 0.58
N GLY A 193 -1.59 -31.98 -0.61
CA GLY A 193 -2.51 -31.75 -1.75
C GLY A 193 -4.01 -31.96 -1.45
N ARG A 194 -4.31 -32.40 -0.21
CA ARG A 194 -5.55 -32.60 0.54
C ARG A 194 -6.28 -31.33 0.96
N LEU A 195 -5.56 -30.29 1.38
CA LEU A 195 -6.14 -28.95 1.56
C LEU A 195 -6.11 -28.30 0.19
N GLY A 196 -7.00 -28.77 -0.69
CA GLY A 196 -7.40 -27.96 -1.82
C GLY A 196 -7.68 -26.58 -1.24
N LEU A 197 -6.87 -25.59 -1.58
CA LEU A 197 -7.39 -24.27 -1.82
C LEU A 197 -8.48 -24.49 -2.85
N VAL A 198 -9.67 -24.85 -2.37
CA VAL A 198 -10.92 -24.88 -3.09
C VAL A 198 -10.99 -23.46 -3.58
N GLU A 199 -10.52 -23.29 -4.82
CA GLU A 199 -10.17 -22.02 -5.39
C GLU A 199 -11.28 -21.05 -5.08
N PHE A 200 -10.88 -19.92 -4.50
CA PHE A 200 -11.69 -18.75 -4.10
C PHE A 200 -12.63 -18.20 -5.18
N THR A 201 -12.77 -18.86 -6.34
CA THR A 201 -13.65 -18.44 -7.44
C THR A 201 -14.24 -19.57 -8.30
N GLN A 202 -13.69 -20.79 -8.37
CA GLN A 202 -14.19 -21.82 -9.32
C GLN A 202 -14.94 -23.01 -8.71
N LYS A 203 -14.80 -23.27 -7.41
CA LYS A 203 -15.50 -24.37 -6.71
C LYS A 203 -16.38 -23.91 -5.55
N GLU A 204 -16.67 -22.62 -5.46
CA GLU A 204 -17.53 -22.07 -4.40
C GLU A 204 -18.93 -22.71 -4.41
N GLY A 205 -19.46 -23.03 -5.60
CA GLY A 205 -20.71 -23.78 -5.73
C GLY A 205 -20.64 -25.22 -5.19
N LEU A 206 -19.50 -25.90 -5.36
CA LEU A 206 -19.28 -27.23 -4.79
C LEU A 206 -19.15 -27.15 -3.26
N ALA A 207 -18.36 -26.21 -2.76
CA ALA A 207 -18.22 -25.96 -1.33
C ALA A 207 -19.56 -25.64 -0.67
N LEU A 208 -20.38 -24.81 -1.31
CA LEU A 208 -21.74 -24.48 -0.88
C LEU A 208 -22.62 -25.72 -0.86
N GLY A 209 -22.60 -26.53 -1.93
CA GLY A 209 -23.42 -27.74 -2.00
C GLY A 209 -23.04 -28.79 -0.95
N ILE A 210 -21.75 -29.03 -0.72
CA ILE A 210 -21.29 -29.95 0.34
C ILE A 210 -21.72 -29.41 1.71
N MET A 211 -21.50 -28.12 1.97
CA MET A 211 -21.91 -27.51 3.24
C MET A 211 -23.42 -27.60 3.47
N GLU A 212 -24.22 -27.33 2.43
CA GLU A 212 -25.69 -27.46 2.47
C GLU A 212 -26.11 -28.88 2.81
N ASN A 213 -25.49 -29.89 2.18
CA ASN A 213 -25.76 -31.29 2.48
C ASN A 213 -25.41 -31.62 3.94
N LYS A 214 -24.27 -31.16 4.47
CA LYS A 214 -23.89 -31.43 5.88
C LYS A 214 -24.81 -30.76 6.89
N ILE A 215 -25.25 -29.54 6.60
CA ILE A 215 -26.25 -28.86 7.42
C ILE A 215 -27.57 -29.64 7.43
N PHE A 216 -27.99 -30.14 6.27
CA PHE A 216 -29.21 -30.94 6.13
C PHE A 216 -29.11 -32.29 6.84
N GLU A 217 -28.00 -33.02 6.70
CA GLU A 217 -27.72 -34.29 7.38
C GLU A 217 -27.75 -34.14 8.91
N ALA A 218 -27.29 -32.99 9.42
CA ALA A 218 -27.33 -32.65 10.84
C ALA A 218 -28.72 -32.18 11.32
N GLY A 219 -29.68 -31.94 10.41
CA GLY A 219 -31.01 -31.43 10.73
C GLY A 219 -31.01 -29.97 11.20
N LEU A 220 -30.04 -29.16 10.77
CA LEU A 220 -29.81 -27.80 11.24
C LEU A 220 -30.08 -26.72 10.18
N GLN A 221 -30.78 -27.08 9.10
CA GLN A 221 -31.10 -26.17 7.99
C GLN A 221 -31.93 -24.93 8.37
N GLU A 222 -32.67 -25.00 9.48
CA GLU A 222 -33.42 -23.83 10.00
C GLU A 222 -32.55 -22.91 10.86
N GLN A 223 -31.39 -23.38 11.32
CA GLN A 223 -30.50 -22.66 12.23
C GLN A 223 -29.31 -22.03 11.52
N PHE A 224 -28.83 -22.63 10.43
CA PHE A 224 -27.61 -22.20 9.76
C PHE A 224 -27.80 -22.10 8.25
N SER A 225 -27.41 -20.96 7.68
CA SER A 225 -27.23 -20.83 6.22
C SER A 225 -25.89 -21.43 5.78
N PRO A 226 -25.83 -22.16 4.65
CA PRO A 226 -24.56 -22.60 4.06
C PRO A 226 -23.57 -21.46 3.81
N GLN A 227 -24.05 -20.27 3.42
CA GLN A 227 -23.18 -19.12 3.18
C GLN A 227 -22.58 -18.59 4.49
N GLU A 228 -23.38 -18.52 5.54
CA GLU A 228 -22.92 -18.07 6.86
C GLU A 228 -21.95 -19.07 7.49
N MET A 229 -22.18 -20.37 7.30
CA MET A 229 -21.26 -21.41 7.76
C MET A 229 -19.94 -21.41 7.02
N LEU A 230 -19.93 -21.26 5.70
CA LEU A 230 -18.68 -21.13 4.94
C LEU A 230 -17.92 -19.87 5.34
N LYS A 231 -18.63 -18.78 5.65
CA LYS A 231 -18.00 -17.57 6.18
C LYS A 231 -17.43 -17.79 7.57
N GLU A 232 -18.14 -18.48 8.46
CA GLU A 232 -17.61 -18.85 9.78
C GLU A 232 -16.37 -19.73 9.66
N TYR A 233 -16.41 -20.74 8.80
CA TYR A 233 -15.29 -21.61 8.50
C TYR A 233 -14.08 -20.81 8.00
N ARG A 234 -14.25 -19.94 7.00
CA ARG A 234 -13.16 -19.16 6.43
C ARG A 234 -12.59 -18.13 7.39
N ASP A 235 -13.45 -17.28 7.92
CA ASP A 235 -13.04 -16.07 8.63
C ASP A 235 -12.77 -16.33 10.13
N ILE A 236 -13.08 -17.52 10.67
CA ILE A 236 -12.72 -17.95 12.04
C ILE A 236 -11.82 -19.18 12.03
N ILE A 237 -12.31 -20.31 11.50
CA ILE A 237 -11.62 -21.59 11.67
C ILE A 237 -10.30 -21.59 10.91
N LEU A 238 -10.32 -21.21 9.64
CA LEU A 238 -9.10 -21.11 8.83
C LEU A 238 -8.23 -19.92 9.22
N GLU A 239 -8.81 -18.73 9.41
CA GLU A 239 -8.05 -17.50 9.73
C GLU A 239 -7.25 -17.63 11.05
N TYR A 240 -7.81 -18.29 12.06
CA TYR A 240 -7.17 -18.48 13.36
C TYR A 240 -6.55 -19.87 13.53
N ASP A 241 -6.47 -20.65 12.45
CA ASP A 241 -5.87 -21.99 12.42
C ASP A 241 -6.36 -22.90 13.56
N CYS A 242 -7.69 -22.99 13.69
CA CYS A 242 -8.32 -23.75 14.76
C CYS A 242 -8.23 -25.25 14.48
N GLU A 243 -7.36 -25.97 15.19
CA GLU A 243 -7.21 -27.43 15.04
C GLU A 243 -8.18 -28.23 15.92
N THR A 244 -8.68 -27.65 17.02
CA THR A 244 -9.58 -28.33 17.96
C THR A 244 -10.88 -27.56 18.22
N GLU A 245 -11.91 -28.26 18.69
CA GLU A 245 -13.17 -27.64 19.14
C GLU A 245 -12.91 -26.56 20.20
N SER A 246 -11.93 -26.81 21.08
CA SER A 246 -11.54 -25.87 22.11
C SER A 246 -11.01 -24.57 21.50
N ASP A 247 -10.12 -24.65 20.52
CA ASP A 247 -9.51 -23.47 19.88
C ASP A 247 -10.59 -22.60 19.24
N TYR A 248 -11.42 -23.21 18.39
CA TYR A 248 -12.54 -22.57 17.72
C TYR A 248 -13.52 -21.87 18.68
N ARG A 249 -13.76 -22.49 19.84
CA ARG A 249 -14.67 -21.94 20.86
C ARG A 249 -14.10 -20.70 21.55
N HIS A 250 -12.79 -20.59 21.69
CA HIS A 250 -12.15 -19.46 22.37
C HIS A 250 -11.86 -18.27 21.45
N VAL A 251 -11.98 -18.43 20.12
CA VAL A 251 -11.80 -17.31 19.19
C VAL A 251 -12.84 -16.20 19.40
N ALA A 252 -12.35 -14.96 19.53
CA ALA A 252 -13.17 -13.77 19.66
C ALA A 252 -13.82 -13.40 18.31
N ARG A 253 -15.13 -13.11 18.31
CA ARG A 253 -15.92 -12.79 17.11
C ARG A 253 -16.40 -11.34 17.13
N THR A 254 -15.47 -10.40 17.30
CA THR A 254 -15.77 -8.97 17.36
C THR A 254 -16.25 -8.44 16.02
N GLY A 255 -17.34 -7.67 16.01
CA GLY A 255 -17.82 -6.97 14.80
C GLY A 255 -18.66 -7.80 13.82
N ARG A 256 -19.06 -9.03 14.17
CA ARG A 256 -20.00 -9.81 13.34
C ARG A 256 -21.46 -9.56 13.70
N GLY A 257 -22.31 -9.52 12.68
CA GLY A 257 -23.74 -9.21 12.79
C GLY A 257 -24.62 -10.23 13.51
N PHE A 258 -24.13 -11.44 13.79
CA PHE A 258 -24.86 -12.46 14.55
C PHE A 258 -24.01 -13.08 15.67
N ARG A 259 -24.62 -13.36 16.82
CA ARG A 259 -23.97 -13.98 17.98
C ARG A 259 -24.18 -15.49 17.97
N LEU A 260 -23.08 -16.25 17.97
CA LEU A 260 -23.09 -17.70 18.15
C LEU A 260 -23.00 -18.09 19.62
N GLY A 261 -24.01 -18.81 20.11
CA GLY A 261 -24.04 -19.43 21.43
C GLY A 261 -23.11 -20.63 21.57
N LYS A 262 -22.88 -21.10 22.81
CA LYS A 262 -21.96 -22.22 23.08
C LYS A 262 -22.36 -23.50 22.34
N ILE A 263 -23.65 -23.85 22.37
CA ILE A 263 -24.19 -25.06 21.72
C ILE A 263 -24.02 -24.97 20.20
N GLN A 264 -24.35 -23.81 19.62
CA GLN A 264 -24.21 -23.58 18.18
C GLN A 264 -22.76 -23.73 17.70
N ARG A 265 -21.77 -23.32 18.50
CA ARG A 265 -20.36 -23.54 18.17
C ARG A 265 -20.02 -25.03 18.12
N VAL A 266 -20.47 -25.83 19.08
CA VAL A 266 -20.25 -27.28 19.04
C VAL A 266 -20.85 -27.88 17.76
N GLN A 267 -22.10 -27.53 17.46
CA GLN A 267 -22.78 -28.01 16.25
C GLN A 267 -22.07 -27.62 14.95
N ILE A 268 -21.59 -26.38 14.87
CA ILE A 268 -20.81 -25.90 13.72
C ILE A 268 -19.51 -26.69 13.60
N TRP A 269 -18.81 -26.93 14.71
CA TRP A 269 -17.57 -27.69 14.70
C TRP A 269 -17.80 -29.12 14.19
N ASP A 270 -18.84 -29.80 14.68
CA ASP A 270 -19.20 -31.14 14.21
C ASP A 270 -19.48 -31.18 12.71
N ILE A 271 -20.23 -30.21 12.19
CA ILE A 271 -20.48 -30.07 10.74
C ILE A 271 -19.17 -29.86 9.98
N VAL A 272 -18.32 -28.94 10.44
CA VAL A 272 -17.06 -28.60 9.78
C VAL A 272 -16.14 -29.80 9.69
N GLN A 273 -16.04 -30.62 10.73
CA GLN A 273 -15.24 -31.85 10.70
C GLN A 273 -15.70 -32.81 9.60
N THR A 274 -17.02 -32.99 9.43
CA THR A 274 -17.56 -33.84 8.35
C THR A 274 -17.40 -33.20 6.97
N TYR A 275 -17.46 -31.88 6.89
CA TYR A 275 -17.24 -31.11 5.68
C TYR A 275 -15.79 -31.21 5.20
N GLU A 276 -14.82 -31.03 6.10
CA GLU A 276 -13.39 -31.21 5.82
C GLU A 276 -13.07 -32.64 5.39
N ALA A 277 -13.65 -33.63 6.06
CA ALA A 277 -13.47 -35.03 5.69
C ALA A 277 -13.98 -35.34 4.27
N GLU A 278 -15.13 -34.80 3.86
CA GLU A 278 -15.64 -34.96 2.50
C GLU A 278 -14.82 -34.20 1.47
N LEU A 279 -14.40 -32.97 1.78
CA LEU A 279 -13.48 -32.20 0.94
C LEU A 279 -12.16 -32.96 0.71
N HIS A 280 -11.61 -33.58 1.76
CA HIS A 280 -10.41 -34.40 1.67
C HIS A 280 -10.61 -35.66 0.84
N GLY A 281 -11.83 -36.23 0.82
CA GLY A 281 -12.17 -37.39 0.00
C GLY A 281 -12.36 -37.09 -1.50
N LEU A 282 -12.53 -35.83 -1.87
CA LEU A 282 -12.72 -35.36 -3.24
C LEU A 282 -11.41 -34.96 -3.96
N GLY A 283 -10.27 -34.98 -3.23
CA GLY A 283 -8.94 -34.58 -3.69
C GLY A 283 -8.03 -35.74 -4.06
#